data_AF-A0A940PXX7-F1
#
_entry.id   AF-A0A940PXX7-F1
#
_cell.length_a   1.000
_cell.length_b   1.000
_cell.length_c   1.000
_cell.angle_alpha   90.00
_cell.angle_beta   90.00
_cell.angle_gamma   90.00
#
_symmetry.space_group_name_H-M   'P 1'
#
loop_
_entity.id
_entity.type
_entity.pdbx_description
1 polymer ?
#
loop_
_entity_poly.entity_id
_entity_poly.type
_entity_poly.pdbx_seq_one_letter_code
_entity_poly.pdbx_strand_id
1 'polypeptide(L)' 'MQYNENDFIQIQNELKARISCKDSFDIRDIKFIAGVDLAYWNNESGEEYAVCCIVIIEKETHRLAETKS' A
#
# COMPACT_ATOMS: atom_id res chain seq x y z
N MET A 1 -14.35 -6.50 -17.21
CA MET A 1 -13.33 -5.86 -18.06
C MET A 1 -12.07 -6.67 -17.90
N GLN A 2 -11.57 -7.30 -18.97
CA GLN A 2 -10.35 -8.10 -18.91
C GLN A 2 -9.22 -7.24 -19.48
N TYR A 3 -8.30 -6.82 -18.62
CA TYR A 3 -7.11 -6.09 -19.03
C TYR A 3 -6.11 -7.05 -19.67
N ASN A 4 -5.45 -6.59 -20.72
CA ASN A 4 -4.29 -7.24 -21.31
C ASN A 4 -2.99 -6.49 -20.92
N GLU A 5 -1.84 -7.06 -21.28
CA GLU A 5 -0.53 -6.49 -20.96
C GLU A 5 -0.35 -5.04 -21.42
N ASN A 6 -0.81 -4.70 -22.64
CA ASN A 6 -0.70 -3.33 -23.14
C ASN A 6 -1.55 -2.35 -22.34
N ASP A 7 -2.72 -2.77 -21.86
CA ASP A 7 -3.56 -1.92 -21.00
C ASP A 7 -2.84 -1.62 -19.68
N PHE A 8 -2.18 -2.63 -19.08
CA PHE A 8 -1.39 -2.43 -17.87
C PHE A 8 -0.20 -1.50 -18.10
N ILE A 9 0.53 -1.68 -19.20
CA ILE A 9 1.67 -0.83 -19.57
C ILE A 9 1.22 0.62 -19.77
N GLN A 10 0.08 0.82 -20.43
CA GLN A 10 -0.47 2.16 -20.65
C GLN A 10 -0.77 2.84 -19.30
N ILE A 11 -1.52 2.17 -18.41
CA ILE A 11 -1.84 2.71 -17.07
C ILE A 11 -0.57 2.99 -16.27
N GLN A 12 0.40 2.08 -16.28
CA GLN A 12 1.68 2.26 -15.59
C GLN A 12 2.42 3.49 -16.09
N ASN A 13 2.50 3.70 -17.42
CA ASN A 13 3.16 4.87 -18.00
C ASN A 13 2.44 6.17 -17.65
N GLU A 14 1.11 6.18 -17.68
CA GLU A 14 0.28 7.33 -17.29
C GLU A 14 0.47 7.69 -15.80
N LEU A 15 0.49 6.71 -14.90
CA LEU A 15 0.72 6.92 -13.47
C LEU A 15 2.17 7.30 -13.15
N LYS A 16 3.13 6.68 -13.81
CA LYS A 16 4.57 6.94 -13.62
C LYS A 16 4.91 8.40 -13.88
N ALA A 17 4.31 9.01 -14.90
CA ALA A 17 4.52 10.43 -15.22
C ALA A 17 4.06 11.39 -14.11
N ARG A 18 3.25 10.91 -13.16
CA ARG A 18 2.68 11.70 -12.05
C ARG A 18 3.44 11.53 -10.73
N ILE A 19 4.47 10.69 -10.69
CA ILE A 19 5.30 10.48 -9.49
C ILE A 19 6.15 11.73 -9.24
N SER A 20 6.04 12.30 -8.05
CA SER A 20 6.92 13.38 -7.57
C SER A 20 7.87 12.82 -6.51
N CYS A 21 9.15 12.68 -6.85
CA CYS A 21 10.21 12.28 -5.92
C CYS A 21 10.81 13.49 -5.16
N LYS A 22 9.99 14.50 -4.88
CA LYS A 22 10.40 15.69 -4.11
C LYS A 22 9.61 15.72 -2.82
N ASP A 23 10.29 16.00 -1.72
CA ASP A 23 9.63 16.26 -0.44
C ASP A 23 8.69 17.46 -0.60
N SER A 24 7.42 17.25 -0.25
CA SER A 24 6.35 18.24 -0.37
C SER A 24 5.69 18.56 0.97
N PHE A 25 6.28 18.05 2.05
CA PHE A 25 5.81 18.20 3.42
C PHE A 25 7.00 18.26 4.38
N ASP A 26 6.79 18.80 5.57
CA ASP A 26 7.76 18.76 6.65
C ASP A 26 7.53 17.51 7.51
N ILE A 27 8.58 16.73 7.73
CA ILE A 27 8.51 15.52 8.58
C ILE A 27 8.09 15.84 10.02
N ARG A 28 8.27 17.08 10.48
CA ARG A 28 7.84 17.55 11.80
C ARG A 28 6.32 17.66 11.93
N ASP A 29 5.61 17.79 10.81
CA ASP A 29 4.14 17.90 10.80
C ASP A 29 3.44 16.52 10.78
N ILE A 30 4.20 15.44 10.56
CA ILE A 30 3.67 14.07 10.53
C ILE A 30 3.50 13.54 11.95
N LYS A 31 2.27 13.17 12.31
CA LYS A 31 1.93 12.59 13.63
C LYS A 31 1.80 11.07 13.62
N PHE A 32 1.35 10.52 12.49
CA PHE A 32 1.08 9.09 12.35
C PHE A 32 1.77 8.53 11.11
N ILE A 33 2.17 7.27 11.19
CA ILE A 33 2.78 6.52 10.10
C ILE A 33 1.95 5.26 9.88
N ALA A 34 1.63 4.95 8.62
CA ALA A 34 0.94 3.73 8.25
C ALA A 34 1.93 2.69 7.70
N GLY A 35 1.85 1.46 8.18
CA GLY A 35 2.42 0.28 7.54
C GLY A 35 1.32 -0.49 6.81
N VAL A 36 1.60 -0.97 5.60
CA VAL A 36 0.66 -1.78 4.79
C VAL A 36 1.39 -3.04 4.35
N ASP A 37 0.73 -4.19 4.51
CA ASP A 37 1.27 -5.50 4.11
C ASP A 37 0.19 -6.40 3.51
N LEU A 38 0.60 -7.33 2.64
CA LEU A 38 -0.26 -8.33 2.00
C LEU A 38 0.36 -9.72 2.18
N ALA A 39 -0.38 -10.61 2.86
CA ALA A 39 0.02 -12.00 3.05
C ALA A 39 -0.84 -12.92 2.18
N TYR A 40 -0.19 -13.80 1.41
CA TYR A 40 -0.83 -14.72 0.47
C TYR A 40 -0.69 -16.16 0.95
N TRP A 41 -1.72 -16.98 0.69
CA TRP A 41 -1.64 -18.43 0.83
C TRP A 41 -2.60 -19.11 -0.14
N ASN A 42 -2.34 -20.38 -0.44
CA ASN A 42 -3.28 -21.23 -1.17
C ASN A 42 -4.07 -22.07 -0.16
N ASN A 43 -5.38 -22.18 -0.34
CA ASN A 43 -6.20 -23.10 0.46
C ASN A 43 -6.03 -24.56 -0.02
N GLU A 44 -6.71 -25.50 0.62
CA GLU A 44 -6.63 -26.93 0.27
C GLU A 44 -7.12 -27.25 -1.15
N SER A 45 -8.00 -26.43 -1.72
CA SER A 45 -8.45 -26.51 -3.12
C SER A 45 -7.50 -25.84 -4.12
N GLY A 46 -6.40 -25.23 -3.66
CA GLY A 46 -5.42 -24.54 -4.50
C GLY A 46 -5.85 -23.14 -4.95
N GLU A 47 -6.90 -22.58 -4.36
CA GLU A 47 -7.34 -21.20 -4.60
C GLU A 47 -6.44 -20.24 -3.80
N GLU A 48 -6.01 -19.15 -4.45
CA GLU A 48 -5.18 -18.11 -3.84
C GLU A 48 -6.02 -17.15 -3.01
N TYR A 49 -5.61 -16.94 -1.76
CA TYR A 49 -6.19 -16.00 -0.82
C TYR A 49 -5.15 -14.98 -0.41
N ALA A 50 -5.62 -13.79 -0.02
CA ALA A 50 -4.79 -12.77 0.57
C ALA A 50 -5.50 -12.05 1.72
N VAL A 51 -4.75 -11.62 2.73
CA VAL A 51 -5.18 -10.63 3.73
C VAL A 51 -4.32 -9.39 3.57
N CYS A 52 -4.97 -8.23 3.51
CA CYS A 52 -4.31 -6.93 3.57
C CYS A 52 -4.40 -6.40 4.99
N CYS A 53 -3.26 -6.08 5.59
CA CYS A 53 -3.19 -5.45 6.90
C CYS A 53 -2.72 -4.00 6.78
N ILE A 54 -3.41 -3.09 7.44
CA ILE A 54 -3.02 -1.68 7.58
C ILE A 54 -2.88 -1.38 9.07
N VAL A 55 -1.72 -0.83 9.46
CA VAL A 55 -1.39 -0.50 10.85
C VAL A 55 -1.01 0.97 10.93
N ILE A 56 -1.64 1.74 11.81
CA ILE A 56 -1.31 3.14 12.06
C ILE A 56 -0.61 3.24 13.41
N ILE A 57 0.58 3.84 13.44
CA ILE A 57 1.33 4.12 14.66
C ILE A 57 1.52 5.61 14.86
N GLU A 58 1.59 6.05 16.11
CA GLU A 58 2.10 7.40 16.44
C GLU A 58 3.60 7.47 16.17
N LYS A 59 4.05 8.50 15.45
CA LYS A 59 5.46 8.66 15.04
C LYS A 59 6.41 8.75 16.23
N GLU A 60 6.09 9.56 17.24
CA GLU A 60 7.03 9.85 18.34
C GLU A 60 7.14 8.70 19.35
N THR A 61 6.04 7.99 19.59
CA THR A 61 5.97 6.94 20.63
C THR A 61 6.04 5.53 20.05
N HIS A 62 5.86 5.39 18.74
CA HIS A 62 5.69 4.13 18.01
C HIS A 62 4.54 3.25 18.55
N ARG A 63 3.60 3.84 19.30
CA ARG A 63 2.45 3.11 19.82
C ARG A 63 1.42 2.89 18.72
N LEU A 64 0.80 1.72 18.75
CA LEU A 64 -0.33 1.38 17.88
C LEU A 64 -1.51 2.31 18.16
N ALA A 65 -1.98 3.00 17.12
CA ALA A 65 -3.18 3.83 17.14
C ALA A 65 -4.38 3.09 16.54
N GLU A 66 -4.20 2.41 15.40
CA GLU A 66 -5.28 1.71 14.70
C GLU A 66 -4.74 0.51 13.89
N THR A 67 -5.59 -0.48 13.66
CA THR A 67 -5.31 -1.62 12.78
C THR A 67 -6.56 -2.08 12.04
N LYS A 68 -6.40 -2.52 10.79
CA LYS A 68 -7.43 -3.16 9.97
C LYS A 68 -6.84 -4.33 9.18
N SER A 69 -7.53 -5.47 9.21
CA SER A 69 -7.27 -6.69 8.42
C SER A 69 -8.58 -7.26 7.87
#